data_AF-A0A7Y2SRZ6-F1
#
_entry.id   AF-A0A7Y2SRZ6-F1
#
_cell.length_a   1.000
_cell.length_b   1.000
_cell.length_c   1.000
_cell.angle_alpha   90.00
_cell.angle_beta   90.00
_cell.angle_gamma   90.00
#
_symmetry.space_group_name_H-M   'P 1'
#
loop_
_entity.id
_entity.type
_entity.pdbx_description
1 polymer ?
#
loop_
_entity_poly.entity_id
_entity_poly.type
_entity_poly.pdbx_seq_one_letter_code
_entity_poly.pdbx_strand_id
1 'polypeptide(L)'
;MTIPSAYEVKASVQRRLLIEQLPDVGVVAWRGGRLLGHDDPQDDVDRQADAVRQQEEQRLGGRIDRMAQWAKGVAENISDLKARVDDLELHVGPDVPISEQQAAEVALAVKQVGRALSDKDGKPGYGQVYVELYRRYGISSYKNLPQDRYDEVMAWLKGWHDELTSETTS
;
A
#
# COMPACT_ATOMS: atom_id res chain seq x y z
N MET A 1 18.47 -37.51 9.71
CA MET A 1 18.74 -37.67 8.27
C MET A 1 18.05 -36.51 7.60
N THR A 2 18.79 -35.42 7.38
CA THR A 2 18.22 -34.08 7.18
C THR A 2 18.62 -33.56 5.80
N ILE A 3 17.61 -33.06 5.10
CA ILE A 3 17.62 -32.62 3.69
C ILE A 3 18.32 -31.25 3.56
N PRO A 4 19.18 -31.03 2.54
CA PRO A 4 19.90 -29.78 2.31
C PRO A 4 19.02 -28.65 1.74
N SER A 5 19.35 -27.39 2.06
CA SER A 5 18.65 -26.17 1.63
C SER A 5 19.58 -25.18 0.92
N ALA A 6 19.29 -24.97 -0.37
CA ALA A 6 19.36 -23.74 -1.20
C ALA A 6 20.49 -22.70 -1.07
N TYR A 7 21.66 -23.02 -0.50
CA TYR A 7 22.88 -22.19 -0.60
C TYR A 7 23.86 -22.67 -1.68
N GLU A 8 23.34 -23.35 -2.70
CA GLU A 8 24.07 -23.78 -3.88
C GLU A 8 23.32 -23.23 -5.10
N VAL A 9 23.82 -22.14 -5.68
CA VAL A 9 23.92 -21.84 -7.12
C VAL A 9 24.31 -20.36 -7.22
N LYS A 10 25.61 -20.07 -7.17
CA LYS A 10 26.34 -19.08 -7.99
C LYS A 10 27.82 -18.93 -7.59
N ALA A 11 28.48 -20.06 -7.30
CA ALA A 11 29.89 -20.20 -7.57
C ALA A 11 30.06 -20.52 -9.05
N SER A 12 30.37 -19.52 -9.88
CA SER A 12 30.97 -19.67 -11.21
C SER A 12 31.07 -18.28 -11.84
N VAL A 13 32.28 -17.72 -11.90
CA VAL A 13 32.88 -17.09 -13.09
C VAL A 13 34.22 -16.46 -12.70
N GLN A 14 35.25 -16.91 -13.42
CA GLN A 14 36.58 -16.31 -13.62
C GLN A 14 37.63 -16.36 -12.50
N ARG A 15 38.13 -17.60 -12.33
CA ARG A 15 39.51 -17.88 -11.96
C ARG A 15 40.41 -17.73 -13.21
N ARG A 16 41.18 -16.64 -13.34
CA ARG A 16 42.38 -16.58 -14.23
C ARG A 16 43.27 -15.38 -13.89
N LEU A 17 44.24 -15.56 -12.99
CA LEU A 17 45.61 -15.04 -13.15
C LEU A 17 46.49 -15.53 -12.00
N LEU A 18 47.36 -16.44 -12.36
CA LEU A 18 48.51 -16.94 -11.64
C LEU A 18 49.48 -15.76 -11.43
N ILE A 19 49.75 -15.38 -10.18
CA ILE A 19 50.87 -14.49 -9.84
C ILE A 19 51.78 -15.27 -8.90
N GLU A 20 52.75 -15.93 -9.48
CA GLU A 20 53.95 -16.38 -8.78
C GLU A 20 55.13 -15.94 -9.64
N GLN A 21 55.75 -14.81 -9.27
CA GLN A 21 57.15 -14.47 -9.49
C GLN A 21 57.42 -13.06 -8.92
N LEU A 22 58.07 -13.04 -7.76
CA LEU A 22 58.85 -11.89 -7.26
C LEU A 22 60.13 -11.76 -8.12
N PRO A 23 60.70 -10.55 -8.31
CA PRO A 23 61.63 -10.05 -7.29
C PRO A 23 61.68 -8.52 -7.05
N ASP A 24 62.01 -8.21 -5.79
CA ASP A 24 62.93 -7.18 -5.28
C ASP A 24 62.53 -5.70 -4.99
N VAL A 25 62.99 -5.30 -3.80
CA VAL A 25 63.23 -3.99 -3.16
C VAL A 25 62.10 -2.95 -2.97
N GLY A 26 61.82 -2.63 -1.70
CA GLY A 26 61.02 -1.47 -1.31
C GLY A 26 60.86 -1.28 0.20
N VAL A 27 61.95 -0.92 0.86
CA VAL A 27 62.10 -0.50 2.28
C VAL A 27 60.87 0.19 2.89
N VAL A 28 60.34 -0.35 3.98
CA VAL A 28 59.38 0.33 4.86
C VAL A 28 60.13 1.38 5.69
N ALA A 29 59.90 2.66 5.43
CA ALA A 29 60.39 3.76 6.25
C ALA A 29 59.31 4.18 7.26
N TRP A 30 59.51 3.80 8.53
CA TRP A 30 58.86 4.48 9.66
C TRP A 30 59.58 5.80 9.92
N ARG A 31 58.85 6.93 9.92
CA ARG A 31 59.35 8.22 10.43
C ARG A 31 58.21 9.12 10.92
N GLY A 32 58.31 9.52 12.20
CA GLY A 32 57.82 10.82 12.68
C GLY A 32 56.48 10.82 13.42
N GLY A 33 56.55 10.89 14.75
CA GLY A 33 55.40 11.17 15.61
C GLY A 33 54.71 12.49 15.24
N ARG A 34 53.42 12.39 14.95
CA ARG A 34 52.43 13.47 15.08
C ARG A 34 51.06 12.78 15.16
N LEU A 35 50.35 12.98 16.26
CA LEU A 35 48.92 12.65 16.34
C LEU A 35 48.21 13.60 15.37
N LEU A 36 48.06 13.21 14.12
CA LEU A 36 47.25 13.91 13.13
C LEU A 36 46.00 13.08 12.91
N GLY A 37 44.87 13.60 13.41
CA GLY A 37 43.54 13.06 13.20
C GLY A 37 43.40 11.63 13.70
N HIS A 38 43.07 11.45 14.97
CA HIS A 38 42.27 10.28 15.29
C HIS A 38 40.92 10.58 14.63
N ASP A 39 40.76 10.16 13.37
CA ASP A 39 39.44 9.99 12.80
C ASP A 39 38.74 9.03 13.77
N ASP A 40 37.91 9.57 14.66
CA ASP A 40 37.20 8.75 15.62
C ASP A 40 36.38 7.77 14.80
N PRO A 41 36.58 6.45 14.93
CA PRO A 41 35.75 5.49 14.21
C PRO A 41 34.25 5.73 14.47
N GLN A 42 33.90 6.41 15.56
CA GLN A 42 32.55 6.89 15.84
C GLN A 42 32.06 7.97 14.85
N ASP A 43 32.91 8.92 14.43
CA ASP A 43 32.55 10.00 13.50
C ASP A 43 32.26 9.48 12.08
N ASP A 44 32.95 8.41 11.67
CA ASP A 44 32.69 7.72 10.39
C ASP A 44 31.36 6.96 10.44
N VAL A 45 31.03 6.34 11.57
CA VAL A 45 29.76 5.61 11.78
C VAL A 45 28.58 6.57 11.82
N ASP A 46 28.71 7.72 12.50
CA ASP A 46 27.65 8.73 12.56
C ASP A 46 27.39 9.35 11.18
N ARG A 47 28.44 9.66 10.41
CA ARG A 47 28.30 10.13 9.02
C ARG A 47 27.61 9.11 8.12
N GLN A 48 27.89 7.81 8.29
CA GLN A 48 27.20 6.76 7.55
C GLN A 48 25.74 6.61 7.98
N ALA A 49 25.44 6.68 9.28
CA ALA A 49 24.08 6.62 9.81
C ALA A 49 23.22 7.80 9.33
N ASP A 50 23.79 9.00 9.25
CA ASP A 50 23.12 10.19 8.72
C ASP A 50 22.89 10.11 7.21
N ALA A 51 23.85 9.58 6.46
CA ALA A 51 23.70 9.36 5.03
C ALA A 51 22.60 8.33 4.71
N VAL A 52 22.51 7.25 5.49
CA VAL A 52 21.45 6.24 5.35
C VAL A 52 20.09 6.83 5.70
N ARG A 53 19.98 7.60 6.79
CA ARG A 53 18.73 8.29 7.17
C ARG A 53 18.27 9.27 6.11
N GLN A 54 19.17 10.11 5.60
CA GLN A 54 18.84 11.05 4.51
C GLN A 54 18.43 10.32 3.23
N GLN A 55 19.09 9.21 2.90
CA GLN A 55 18.73 8.41 1.74
C GLN A 55 17.35 7.77 1.91
N GLU A 56 17.02 7.28 3.10
CA GLU A 56 15.72 6.71 3.42
C GLU A 56 14.61 7.77 3.39
N GLU A 57 14.84 8.95 3.97
CA GLU A 57 13.93 10.09 3.93
C GLU A 57 13.67 10.57 2.50
N GLN A 58 14.70 10.65 1.65
CA GLN A 58 14.53 11.00 0.24
C GLN A 58 13.73 9.95 -0.53
N ARG A 59 13.92 8.66 -0.22
CA ARG A 59 13.17 7.56 -0.83
C ARG A 59 11.71 7.57 -0.38
N LEU A 60 11.45 7.86 0.89
CA LEU A 60 10.10 7.97 1.45
C LEU A 60 9.40 9.21 0.91
N GLY A 61 10.06 10.37 0.90
CA GLY A 61 9.54 11.62 0.33
C GLY A 61 9.16 11.47 -1.13
N GLY A 62 10.06 10.93 -1.97
CA GLY A 62 9.75 10.70 -3.38
C GLY A 62 8.62 9.70 -3.63
N ARG A 63 8.38 8.74 -2.71
CA ARG A 63 7.22 7.85 -2.78
C ARG A 63 5.93 8.58 -2.38
N ILE A 64 5.98 9.38 -1.32
CA ILE A 64 4.85 10.18 -0.84
C ILE A 64 4.43 11.20 -1.92
N ASP A 65 5.37 11.88 -2.55
CA ASP A 65 5.08 12.85 -3.62
C ASP A 65 4.41 12.19 -4.83
N ARG A 66 4.87 11.01 -5.24
CA ARG A 66 4.22 10.24 -6.31
C ARG A 66 2.81 9.77 -5.92
N MET A 67 2.62 9.37 -4.66
CA MET A 67 1.31 9.01 -4.15
C MET A 67 0.37 10.22 -4.08
N ALA A 68 0.86 11.38 -3.67
CA ALA A 68 0.09 12.62 -3.63
C ALA A 68 -0.34 13.07 -5.04
N GLN A 69 0.57 12.98 -6.02
CA GLN A 69 0.27 13.27 -7.42
C GLN A 69 -0.74 12.28 -8.02
N TRP A 70 -0.58 10.99 -7.73
CA TRP A 70 -1.56 9.96 -8.14
C TRP A 70 -2.92 10.18 -7.50
N ALA A 71 -2.98 10.45 -6.19
CA ALA A 71 -4.22 10.70 -5.46
C ALA A 71 -4.95 11.94 -5.98
N LYS A 72 -4.20 13.00 -6.32
CA LYS A 72 -4.76 14.19 -6.97
C LYS A 72 -5.37 13.86 -8.33
N GLY A 73 -4.66 13.11 -9.18
CA GLY A 73 -5.19 12.69 -10.48
C GLY A 73 -6.41 11.77 -10.36
N VAL A 74 -6.44 10.89 -9.35
CA VAL A 74 -7.62 10.06 -9.05
C VAL A 74 -8.80 10.92 -8.60
N ALA A 75 -8.58 11.91 -7.72
CA ALA A 75 -9.64 12.81 -7.27
C ALA A 75 -10.23 13.64 -8.42
N GLU A 76 -9.38 14.16 -9.31
CA GLU A 76 -9.80 14.88 -10.52
C GLU A 76 -10.62 13.97 -11.44
N ASN A 77 -10.17 12.74 -11.68
CA ASN A 77 -10.89 11.77 -12.49
C ASN A 77 -12.23 11.36 -11.87
N ILE A 78 -12.29 11.13 -10.55
CA ILE A 78 -13.55 10.80 -9.84
C ILE A 78 -14.55 11.94 -9.96
N SER A 79 -14.08 13.19 -9.85
CA SER A 79 -14.95 14.35 -10.01
C SER A 79 -15.51 14.47 -11.42
N ASP A 80 -14.69 14.24 -12.45
CA ASP A 80 -15.13 14.23 -13.85
C ASP A 80 -16.12 13.09 -14.13
N LEU A 81 -15.82 11.89 -13.62
CA LEU A 81 -16.72 10.75 -13.71
C LEU A 81 -18.06 11.04 -13.02
N LYS A 82 -18.05 11.64 -11.84
CA LYS A 82 -19.28 12.00 -11.13
C LYS A 82 -20.11 13.01 -11.94
N ALA A 83 -19.51 14.06 -12.48
CA ALA A 83 -20.24 15.04 -13.29
C ALA A 83 -20.90 14.41 -14.52
N ARG A 84 -20.22 13.45 -15.16
CA ARG A 84 -20.76 12.71 -16.31
C ARG A 84 -21.84 11.71 -15.90
N VAL A 85 -21.69 11.06 -14.75
CA VAL A 85 -22.71 10.17 -14.18
C VAL A 85 -23.95 10.97 -13.78
N ASP A 86 -23.81 12.12 -13.12
CA ASP A 86 -24.93 13.00 -12.76
C ASP A 86 -25.72 13.45 -14.03
N ASP A 87 -25.02 13.76 -15.13
CA ASP A 87 -25.65 14.08 -16.42
C ASP A 87 -26.39 12.86 -17.02
N LEU A 88 -25.80 11.67 -16.95
CA LEU A 88 -26.44 10.42 -17.37
C LEU A 88 -27.65 10.05 -16.51
N GLU A 89 -27.58 10.25 -15.20
CA GLU A 89 -28.67 9.99 -14.26
C GLU A 89 -29.85 10.93 -14.48
N LEU A 90 -29.61 12.17 -14.90
CA LEU A 90 -30.67 13.10 -15.32
C LEU A 90 -31.52 12.56 -16.50
N HIS A 91 -30.96 11.61 -17.26
CA HIS A 91 -31.58 11.00 -18.44
C HIS A 91 -32.08 9.56 -18.21
N VAL A 92 -31.93 9.03 -17.00
CA VAL A 92 -32.24 7.63 -16.68
C VAL A 92 -33.42 7.57 -15.69
N GLY A 93 -34.52 6.93 -16.10
CA GLY A 93 -35.71 6.76 -15.27
C GLY A 93 -35.48 5.84 -14.05
N PRO A 94 -36.41 5.84 -13.07
CA PRO A 94 -36.27 5.18 -11.76
C PRO A 94 -36.16 3.64 -11.78
N ASP A 95 -36.40 2.99 -12.93
CA ASP A 95 -36.35 1.53 -13.07
C ASP A 95 -35.01 0.98 -13.59
N VAL A 96 -34.02 1.84 -13.83
CA VAL A 96 -32.73 1.39 -14.35
C VAL A 96 -31.81 0.97 -13.18
N PRO A 97 -31.26 -0.25 -13.21
CA PRO A 97 -30.31 -0.69 -12.20
C PRO A 97 -28.95 -0.02 -12.38
N ILE A 98 -28.18 -0.01 -11.30
CA ILE A 98 -26.80 0.50 -11.29
C ILE A 98 -25.90 -0.21 -12.30
N SER A 99 -24.88 0.53 -12.77
CA SER A 99 -23.85 -0.04 -13.63
C SER A 99 -23.06 -1.17 -12.96
N GLU A 100 -22.39 -2.02 -13.75
CA GLU A 100 -21.54 -3.08 -13.19
C GLU A 100 -20.40 -2.53 -12.34
N GLN A 101 -19.87 -1.36 -12.70
CA GLN A 101 -18.83 -0.67 -11.94
C GLN A 101 -19.37 -0.25 -10.56
N GLN A 102 -20.53 0.39 -10.51
CA GLN A 102 -21.19 0.77 -9.25
C GLN A 102 -21.53 -0.46 -8.40
N ALA A 103 -21.96 -1.56 -9.00
CA ALA A 103 -22.21 -2.81 -8.27
C ALA A 103 -20.93 -3.38 -7.64
N ALA A 104 -19.78 -3.22 -8.31
CA ALA A 104 -18.48 -3.60 -7.75
C ALA A 104 -18.05 -2.67 -6.59
N GLU A 105 -18.35 -1.37 -6.68
CA GLU A 105 -18.11 -0.40 -5.61
C GLU A 105 -18.95 -0.73 -4.36
N VAL A 106 -20.24 -1.06 -4.53
CA VAL A 106 -21.11 -1.55 -3.45
C VAL A 106 -20.53 -2.83 -2.83
N ALA A 107 -20.08 -3.79 -3.64
CA ALA A 107 -19.48 -5.03 -3.14
C ALA A 107 -18.21 -4.76 -2.30
N LEU A 108 -17.39 -3.79 -2.70
CA LEU A 108 -16.20 -3.39 -1.95
C LEU A 108 -16.56 -2.71 -0.62
N ALA A 109 -17.56 -1.83 -0.61
CA ALA A 109 -18.05 -1.20 0.62
C ALA A 109 -18.64 -2.24 1.58
N VAL A 110 -19.46 -3.16 1.09
CA VAL A 110 -19.97 -4.31 1.88
C VAL A 110 -18.83 -5.13 2.47
N LYS A 111 -17.74 -5.32 1.72
CA LYS A 111 -16.56 -6.04 2.21
C LYS A 111 -15.88 -5.31 3.36
N GLN A 112 -15.76 -3.99 3.29
CA GLN A 112 -15.16 -3.18 4.35
C GLN A 112 -16.01 -3.24 5.63
N VAL A 113 -17.32 -3.00 5.52
CA VAL A 113 -18.25 -3.10 6.66
C VAL A 113 -18.26 -4.50 7.23
N GLY A 114 -18.39 -5.52 6.39
CA GLY A 114 -18.43 -6.92 6.80
C GLY A 114 -17.14 -7.35 7.50
N ARG A 115 -15.98 -6.80 7.10
CA ARG A 115 -14.72 -7.01 7.80
C ARG A 115 -14.73 -6.36 9.18
N ALA A 116 -15.05 -5.07 9.27
CA ALA A 116 -15.12 -4.35 10.54
C ALA A 116 -16.08 -5.01 11.53
N LEU A 117 -17.25 -5.47 11.05
CA LEU A 117 -18.23 -6.17 11.86
C LEU A 117 -17.75 -7.55 12.33
N SER A 118 -17.02 -8.27 11.48
CA SER A 118 -16.42 -9.56 11.86
C SER A 118 -15.33 -9.37 12.92
N ASP A 119 -14.54 -8.30 12.80
CA ASP A 119 -13.47 -7.98 13.75
C ASP A 119 -14.05 -7.54 15.11
N LYS A 120 -15.24 -6.90 15.13
CA LYS A 120 -15.94 -6.50 16.36
C LYS A 120 -16.65 -7.67 17.07
N ASP A 121 -17.48 -8.43 16.36
CA ASP A 121 -18.41 -9.40 16.96
C ASP A 121 -17.96 -10.87 16.84
N GLY A 122 -16.89 -11.15 16.09
CA GLY A 122 -16.41 -12.51 15.82
C GLY A 122 -17.36 -13.37 14.96
N LYS A 123 -18.44 -12.77 14.43
CA LYS A 123 -19.45 -13.41 13.58
C LYS A 123 -19.18 -13.11 12.10
N PRO A 124 -19.70 -13.93 11.16
CA PRO A 124 -19.54 -13.65 9.72
C PRO A 124 -20.26 -12.34 9.34
N GLY A 125 -19.52 -11.24 9.23
CA GLY A 125 -20.09 -9.90 9.04
C GLY A 125 -20.66 -9.67 7.64
N TYR A 126 -20.07 -10.27 6.61
CA TYR A 126 -20.53 -10.13 5.22
C TYR A 126 -21.99 -10.54 5.03
N GLY A 127 -22.38 -11.67 5.61
CA GLY A 127 -23.76 -12.15 5.54
C GLY A 127 -24.74 -11.22 6.24
N GLN A 128 -24.31 -10.59 7.33
CA GLN A 128 -25.14 -9.62 8.06
C GLN A 128 -25.37 -8.36 7.22
N VAL A 129 -24.32 -7.81 6.60
CA VAL A 129 -24.46 -6.64 5.73
C VAL A 129 -25.38 -6.94 4.54
N TYR A 130 -25.25 -8.12 3.93
CA TYR A 130 -26.12 -8.53 2.83
C TYR A 130 -27.60 -8.68 3.26
N VAL A 131 -27.87 -9.25 4.45
CA VAL A 131 -29.24 -9.35 4.99
C VAL A 131 -29.83 -7.95 5.25
N GLU A 132 -29.04 -7.02 5.74
CA GLU A 132 -29.48 -5.64 5.95
C GLU A 132 -29.74 -4.90 4.63
N LEU A 133 -28.92 -5.12 3.59
CA LEU A 133 -29.19 -4.63 2.24
C LEU A 133 -30.52 -5.17 1.70
N TYR A 134 -30.78 -6.46 1.86
CA TYR A 134 -32.05 -7.08 1.46
C TYR A 134 -33.24 -6.51 2.24
N ARG A 135 -33.10 -6.29 3.55
CA ARG A 135 -34.17 -5.74 4.40
C ARG A 135 -34.51 -4.28 4.08
N ARG A 136 -33.49 -3.46 3.82
CA ARG A 136 -33.66 -2.01 3.59
C ARG A 136 -34.10 -1.70 2.16
N TYR A 137 -33.52 -2.38 1.18
CA TYR A 137 -33.66 -2.02 -0.23
C TYR A 137 -34.34 -3.13 -1.06
N GLY A 138 -34.64 -4.29 -0.49
CA GLY A 138 -35.31 -5.39 -1.20
C GLY A 138 -34.45 -6.05 -2.29
N ILE A 139 -33.14 -5.80 -2.31
CA ILE A 139 -32.27 -6.26 -3.40
C ILE A 139 -31.73 -7.66 -3.14
N SER A 140 -31.85 -8.54 -4.14
CA SER A 140 -31.26 -9.88 -4.14
C SER A 140 -29.84 -9.93 -4.71
N SER A 141 -29.40 -8.86 -5.35
CA SER A 141 -28.06 -8.71 -5.92
C SER A 141 -27.74 -7.23 -5.98
N TYR A 142 -26.46 -6.87 -5.84
CA TYR A 142 -26.02 -5.48 -5.97
C TYR A 142 -26.34 -4.92 -7.37
N LYS A 143 -26.32 -5.77 -8.40
CA LYS A 143 -26.72 -5.39 -9.77
C LYS A 143 -28.20 -5.03 -9.93
N ASN A 144 -29.04 -5.32 -8.94
CA ASN A 144 -30.46 -5.00 -8.97
C ASN A 144 -30.78 -3.73 -8.18
N LEU A 145 -29.78 -3.03 -7.65
CA LEU A 145 -29.99 -1.77 -6.96
C LEU A 145 -30.46 -0.71 -7.97
N PRO A 146 -31.60 -0.03 -7.73
CA PRO A 146 -32.02 1.11 -8.55
C PRO A 146 -30.98 2.23 -8.53
N GLN A 147 -30.80 2.90 -9.66
CA GLN A 147 -29.82 3.99 -9.80
C GLN A 147 -30.05 5.11 -8.79
N ASP A 148 -31.31 5.50 -8.55
CA ASP A 148 -31.71 6.56 -7.62
C ASP A 148 -31.40 6.25 -6.15
N ARG A 149 -31.09 4.99 -5.82
CA ARG A 149 -30.71 4.53 -4.47
C ARG A 149 -29.22 4.31 -4.28
N TYR A 150 -28.41 4.44 -5.33
CA TYR A 150 -26.98 4.20 -5.26
C TYR A 150 -26.29 5.05 -4.19
N ASP A 151 -26.47 6.37 -4.25
CA ASP A 151 -25.85 7.31 -3.31
C ASP A 151 -26.31 7.07 -1.86
N GLU A 152 -27.60 6.76 -1.67
CA GLU A 152 -28.17 6.44 -0.36
C GLU A 152 -27.51 5.20 0.25
N VAL A 153 -27.38 4.12 -0.53
CA VAL A 153 -26.74 2.87 -0.09
C VAL A 153 -25.29 3.10 0.28
N MET A 154 -24.54 3.83 -0.57
CA MET A 154 -23.13 4.11 -0.32
C MET A 154 -22.92 4.98 0.93
N ALA A 155 -23.76 5.99 1.14
CA ALA A 155 -23.73 6.81 2.35
C ALA A 155 -24.03 5.98 3.61
N TRP A 156 -25.02 5.08 3.55
CA TRP A 156 -25.36 4.20 4.66
C TRP A 156 -24.22 3.22 5.00
N LEU A 157 -23.63 2.55 3.99
CA LEU A 157 -22.53 1.61 4.21
C LEU A 157 -21.30 2.32 4.80
N LYS A 158 -21.00 3.54 4.32
CA LYS A 158 -19.91 4.34 4.87
C LYS A 158 -20.16 4.73 6.33
N GLY A 159 -21.35 5.24 6.64
CA GLY A 159 -21.71 5.60 8.01
C GLY A 159 -21.59 4.42 8.97
N TRP A 160 -22.07 3.24 8.55
CA TRP A 160 -21.95 2.02 9.36
C TRP A 160 -20.48 1.60 9.57
N HIS A 161 -19.65 1.68 8.54
CA HIS A 161 -18.21 1.43 8.68
C HIS A 161 -17.54 2.40 9.67
N ASP A 162 -17.88 3.68 9.60
CA ASP A 162 -17.32 4.72 10.47
C ASP A 162 -17.75 4.52 11.94
N GLU A 163 -19.00 4.11 12.18
CA GLU A 163 -19.49 3.71 13.51
C GLU A 163 -18.68 2.53 14.09
N LEU A 164 -18.44 1.48 13.29
CA LEU A 164 -17.72 0.29 13.74
C LEU A 164 -16.23 0.57 14.05
N THR A 165 -15.60 1.46 13.28
CA THR A 165 -14.17 1.75 13.41
C THR A 165 -13.86 2.82 14.45
N SER A 166 -14.77 3.77 14.68
CA SER A 166 -14.64 4.76 15.75
C SER A 166 -14.79 4.14 17.15
N GLU A 167 -15.67 3.16 17.31
CA GLU A 167 -15.88 2.44 18.58
C GLU A 167 -14.71 1.53 18.95
N THR A 168 -13.98 0.99 17.96
CA THR A 168 -12.82 0.12 18.20
C THR A 168 -11.56 0.91 18.63
N THR A 169 -11.52 2.22 18.34
CA THR A 169 -10.35 3.08 18.62
C THR A 169 -10.47 3.84 19.95
N SER A 170 -11.61 3.73 20.66
CA SER A 170 -11.85 4.41 21.94
C SER A 170 -11.60 3.52 23.16
#